data_AF-A0A1W0X5C8-F1
#
_entry.id   AF-A0A1W0X5C8-F1
#
_cell.length_a   1.000
_cell.length_b   1.000
_cell.length_c   1.000
_cell.angle_alpha   90.00
_cell.angle_beta   90.00
_cell.angle_gamma   90.00
#
_symmetry.space_group_name_H-M   'P 1'
#
loop_
_entity.id
_entity.type
_entity.pdbx_description
1 polymer ?
#
loop_
_entity_poly.entity_id
_entity_poly.type
_entity_poly.pdbx_seq_one_letter_code
_entity_poly.pdbx_strand_id
1 'polypeptide(L)' 'MMCAAGVLYRGATNICFVSPTSKVNSAFFLNNIVKPIVKKDIPRLYPGEEHKVSLHFDSASSHTTPAVYSYLKSKKVK' A
#
# COMPACT_ATOMS: atom_id res chain seq x y z
N MET A 1 6.33 17.34 7.47
CA MET A 1 5.15 16.44 7.58
C MET A 1 5.32 15.34 6.55
N MET A 2 5.16 14.07 6.94
CA MET A 2 5.24 12.93 6.03
C MET A 2 3.83 12.44 5.70
N CYS A 3 3.59 12.10 4.44
CA CYS A 3 2.36 11.45 4.00
C CYS A 3 2.70 10.33 3.01
N ALA A 4 1.83 9.33 2.94
CA ALA A 4 1.90 8.27 1.96
C ALA A 4 0.62 8.24 1.12
N ALA A 5 0.78 8.14 -0.19
CA ALA A 5 -0.30 8.02 -1.15
C ALA A 5 0.20 7.21 -2.36
N GLY A 6 -0.72 6.51 -3.02
CA GLY A 6 -0.50 5.88 -4.30
C GLY A 6 -1.29 6.60 -5.40
N VAL A 7 -0.75 6.57 -6.62
CA VAL A 7 -1.44 7.04 -7.83
C VAL A 7 -1.63 5.84 -8.74
N LEU A 8 -2.88 5.61 -9.15
CA LEU A 8 -3.26 4.56 -10.09
C LEU A 8 -3.91 5.21 -11.32
N TYR A 9 -4.00 4.47 -12.41
CA TYR A 9 -4.58 4.96 -13.68
C TYR A 9 -6.00 5.51 -13.50
N ARG A 10 -6.81 4.91 -12.61
CA ARG A 10 -8.20 5.35 -12.33
C ARG A 10 -8.34 6.38 -11.22
N GLY A 11 -7.23 6.84 -10.62
CA GLY A 11 -7.23 7.86 -9.58
C GLY A 11 -6.27 7.57 -8.43
N ALA A 12 -6.29 8.43 -7.43
CA ALA A 12 -5.43 8.33 -6.25
C ALA A 12 -6.02 7.44 -5.15
N THR A 13 -5.14 6.85 -4.34
CA THR A 13 -5.51 6.23 -3.06
C THR A 13 -5.82 7.30 -2.03
N ASN A 14 -6.40 6.90 -0.90
CA ASN A 14 -6.49 7.80 0.25
C ASN A 14 -5.08 8.19 0.73
N ILE A 15 -4.92 9.45 1.15
CA ILE A 15 -3.66 9.95 1.72
C ILE A 15 -3.57 9.53 3.19
N CYS A 16 -2.52 8.82 3.56
CA CYS A 16 -2.17 8.50 4.93
C CYS A 16 -1.22 9.58 5.47
N PHE A 17 -1.71 10.43 6.39
CA PHE A 17 -0.85 11.37 7.11
C PHE A 17 -0.12 10.64 8.24
N VAL A 18 1.21 10.74 8.24
CA VAL A 18 2.07 10.14 9.26
C VAL A 18 2.35 11.19 10.34
N SER A 19 2.07 10.83 11.59
CA SER A 19 2.38 11.70 12.73
C SER A 19 3.88 12.06 12.75
N PRO A 20 4.26 13.32 13.05
CA PRO A 20 5.66 13.75 13.07
C PRO A 20 6.58 12.91 13.99
N THR A 21 6.01 12.29 15.02
CA THR A 21 6.75 11.45 15.98
C THR A 21 6.80 9.97 15.60
N SER A 22 6.11 9.57 14.53
CA SER A 22 6.01 8.17 14.11
C SER A 22 7.13 7.79 13.14
N LYS A 23 7.74 6.62 13.37
CA LYS A 23 8.68 6.01 12.43
C LYS A 23 7.93 5.06 11.50
N VAL A 24 8.11 5.23 10.20
CA VAL A 24 7.57 4.31 9.18
C VAL A 24 8.43 3.05 9.12
N ASN A 25 8.23 2.14 10.08
CA ASN A 25 8.77 0.79 10.02
C ASN A 25 7.89 -0.12 9.14
N SER A 26 8.31 -1.37 8.94
CA SER A 26 7.58 -2.33 8.10
C SER A 26 6.17 -2.64 8.59
N ALA A 27 5.96 -2.74 9.90
CA ALA A 27 4.63 -2.96 10.48
C ALA A 27 3.71 -1.76 10.23
N PHE A 28 4.22 -0.54 10.40
CA PHE A 28 3.49 0.68 10.09
C PHE A 28 3.15 0.75 8.60
N PHE A 29 4.13 0.54 7.73
CA PHE A 29 3.95 0.55 6.28
C PHE A 29 2.88 -0.47 5.85
N LEU A 30 3.00 -1.71 6.32
CA LEU A 30 2.04 -2.76 5.98
C LEU A 30 0.62 -2.44 6.48
N ASN A 31 0.48 -2.00 7.73
CA ASN A 31 -0.83 -1.84 8.35
C ASN A 31 -1.55 -0.55 7.97
N ASN A 32 -0.82 0.55 7.83
CA ASN A 32 -1.42 1.88 7.63
C ASN A 32 -1.37 2.32 6.16
N ILE A 33 -0.52 1.72 5.33
CA ILE A 33 -0.38 2.10 3.92
C ILE A 33 -0.83 0.95 3.01
N VAL A 34 -0.14 -0.19 3.04
CA VAL A 34 -0.39 -1.29 2.08
C VAL A 34 -1.77 -1.93 2.26
N LYS A 35 -2.14 -2.30 3.50
CA LYS A 35 -3.44 -2.95 3.76
C LYS A 35 -4.63 -2.08 3.35
N PRO A 36 -4.69 -0.78 3.68
CA PRO A 36 -5.74 0.12 3.20
C PRO A 36 -5.81 0.20 1.68
N ILE A 37 -4.67 0.32 0.99
CA ILE A 37 -4.63 0.37 -0.48
C ILE A 37 -5.23 -0.91 -1.07
N VAL A 38 -4.78 -2.08 -0.62
CA VAL A 38 -5.23 -3.38 -1.16
C VAL A 38 -6.69 -3.68 -0.82
N LYS A 39 -7.15 -3.33 0.39
CA LYS A 39 -8.49 -3.71 0.87
C LYS A 39 -9.58 -2.71 0.55
N LYS A 40 -9.23 -1.43 0.32
CA LYS A 40 -10.21 -0.35 0.15
C LYS A 40 -10.03 0.38 -1.16
N ASP A 41 -8.82 0.88 -1.44
CA ASP A 41 -8.61 1.73 -2.62
C ASP A 41 -8.64 0.94 -3.92
N ILE A 42 -8.01 -0.23 -3.97
CA ILE A 42 -8.03 -1.09 -5.16
C ILE A 42 -9.46 -1.52 -5.52
N PRO A 43 -10.28 -2.11 -4.61
CA PRO A 43 -11.67 -2.44 -4.94
C PRO A 43 -12.54 -1.23 -5.31
N ARG A 44 -12.27 -0.06 -4.70
CA ARG A 44 -12.99 1.18 -5.03
C ARG A 44 -12.66 1.68 -6.44
N LEU A 45 -11.40 1.60 -6.86
CA LEU A 45 -10.94 2.11 -8.16
C LEU A 45 -11.09 1.08 -9.29
N TYR A 46 -11.00 -0.21 -8.97
CA TYR A 46 -11.01 -1.33 -9.92
C TYR A 46 -12.01 -2.42 -9.51
N PRO A 47 -13.31 -2.09 -9.38
CA PRO A 47 -14.31 -3.07 -8.95
C PRO A 47 -14.38 -4.25 -9.94
N GLY A 48 -14.09 -5.47 -9.45
CA GLY A 48 -14.07 -6.70 -10.26
C GLY A 48 -12.80 -6.88 -11.11
N GLU A 49 -11.89 -5.91 -11.12
CA GLU A 49 -10.64 -5.92 -11.88
C GLU A 49 -9.40 -5.82 -10.96
N GLU A 50 -9.56 -6.09 -9.66
CA GLU A 50 -8.52 -5.95 -8.65
C GLU A 50 -7.28 -6.81 -8.98
N HIS A 51 -7.52 -7.96 -9.61
CA HIS A 51 -6.49 -8.92 -10.06
C HIS A 51 -5.60 -8.39 -11.20
N LYS A 52 -5.99 -7.28 -11.86
CA LYS A 52 -5.19 -6.62 -12.90
C LYS A 52 -4.26 -5.56 -12.32
N VAL A 53 -4.38 -5.24 -11.04
CA VAL A 53 -3.58 -4.20 -10.39
C VAL A 53 -2.24 -4.77 -9.92
N SER A 54 -1.17 -4.10 -10.33
CA SER A 54 0.18 -4.31 -9.80
C SER A 54 0.58 -3.12 -8.92
N LEU A 55 1.19 -3.38 -7.77
CA LEU A 55 1.67 -2.32 -6.87
C LEU A 55 3.17 -2.10 -7.05
N HIS A 56 3.55 -0.83 -7.21
CA HIS A 56 4.95 -0.42 -7.34
C HIS A 56 5.29 0.61 -6.27
N PHE A 57 6.43 0.41 -5.60
CA PHE A 57 7.02 1.32 -4.61
C PHE A 57 8.54 1.09 -4.58
N ASP A 58 9.28 2.05 -4.02
CA ASP A 58 10.73 1.97 -3.90
C ASP A 58 11.18 0.92 -2.87
N SER A 59 12.45 0.53 -2.93
CA SER A 59 13.03 -0.54 -2.12
C SER A 59 13.45 -0.11 -0.71
N ALA A 60 12.75 0.85 -0.08
CA ALA A 60 13.01 1.24 1.29
C ALA A 60 12.96 0.02 2.23
N SER A 61 13.77 0.03 3.30
CA SER A 61 13.91 -1.13 4.19
C SER A 61 12.59 -1.55 4.87
N SER A 62 11.67 -0.62 5.06
CA SER A 62 10.31 -0.90 5.56
C SER A 62 9.43 -1.61 4.52
N HIS A 63 9.67 -1.40 3.23
CA HIS A 63 8.87 -1.91 2.11
C HIS A 63 9.28 -3.33 1.70
N THR A 64 10.56 -3.68 1.88
CA THR A 64 11.15 -4.93 1.39
C THR A 64 11.19 -6.05 2.42
N THR A 65 10.47 -5.93 3.53
CA THR A 65 10.46 -6.98 4.56
C THR A 65 9.65 -8.22 4.13
N PRO A 66 10.01 -9.44 4.62
CA PRO A 66 9.28 -10.66 4.31
C PRO A 66 7.78 -10.58 4.62
N ALA A 67 7.40 -9.85 5.67
CA ALA A 67 6.00 -9.64 6.05
C ALA A 67 5.20 -8.91 4.97
N VAL A 68 5.79 -7.88 4.35
CA VAL A 68 5.14 -7.11 3.28
C VAL A 68 4.97 -7.98 2.04
N TYR A 69 6.04 -8.65 1.59
CA TYR A 69 5.98 -9.55 0.44
C TYR A 69 5.00 -10.71 0.65
N SER A 70 5.01 -11.32 1.83
CA SER A 70 4.09 -12.43 2.16
C SER A 70 2.63 -11.97 2.09
N TYR A 71 2.34 -10.77 2.60
CA TYR A 71 1.01 -10.19 2.50
C TYR A 71 0.58 -9.96 1.05
N LEU A 72 1.42 -9.30 0.24
CA LEU A 72 1.09 -9.01 -1.17
C LEU A 72 0.87 -10.30 -1.97
N LYS A 73 1.75 -11.29 -1.80
CA LYS A 73 1.62 -12.62 -2.41
C LYS A 73 0.32 -13.31 -2.01
N SER A 74 -0.07 -13.23 -0.73
CA SER A 74 -1.34 -13.80 -0.25
C SER A 74 -2.59 -13.15 -0.86
N LYS A 75 -2.46 -11.90 -1.35
CA LYS A 75 -3.55 -11.14 -1.95
C LYS A 75 -3.60 -11.23 -3.48
N LYS A 76 -2.70 -12.00 -4.09
CA LYS A 76 -2.55 -12.13 -5.56
C LYS A 76 -2.37 -10.77 -6.26
N VAL A 77 -1.94 -9.75 -5.51
CA VAL A 77 -1.51 -8.47 -6.06
C VAL A 77 -0.05 -8.63 -6.44
N LYS A 78 0.27 -8.33 -7.70
CA LYS A 78 1.63 -8.48 -8.25
C LYS A 78 2.49 -7.27 -7.95
#